data_AF-A0A375I0T6-F1
#
_entry.id   AF-A0A375I0T6-F1
#
_cell.length_a   1.000
_cell.length_b   1.000
_cell.length_c   1.000
_cell.angle_alpha   90.00
_cell.angle_beta   90.00
_cell.angle_gamma   90.00
#
_symmetry.space_group_name_H-M   'P 1'
#
loop_
_entity.id
_entity.type
_entity.pdbx_description
1 polymer ?
#
loop_
_entity_poly.entity_id
_entity_poly.type
_entity_poly.pdbx_seq_one_letter_code
_entity_poly.pdbx_strand_id
1 'polypeptide(L)' 'MTLDLFFVQKDATRSVLDRLTTDLGLASRVTGSRTTTMEIFPVHVTTVEFDADADAQTAATSWFDAHGIHWIAR' A
#
# COMPACT_ATOMS: atom_id res chain seq x y z
N MET A 1 5.31 -5.44 9.27
CA MET A 1 4.47 -4.23 9.47
C MET A 1 3.23 -4.33 8.62
N THR A 2 2.07 -3.89 9.13
CA THR A 2 0.79 -3.94 8.41
C THR A 2 0.33 -2.52 8.07
N LEU A 3 -0.01 -2.29 6.80
CA LEU A 3 -0.49 -1.00 6.29
C LEU A 3 -1.84 -1.16 5.59
N ASP A 4 -2.68 -0.15 5.70
CA ASP A 4 -3.81 0.06 4.81
C ASP A 4 -3.38 1.03 3.69
N LEU A 5 -3.45 0.59 2.43
CA LEU A 5 -3.18 1.39 1.23
C LEU A 5 -4.51 1.81 0.58
N PHE A 6 -4.63 3.07 0.16
CA PHE A 6 -5.87 3.64 -0.37
C PHE A 6 -5.75 3.91 -1.87
N PHE A 7 -6.72 3.44 -2.63
CA PHE A 7 -6.77 3.55 -4.09
C PHE A 7 -8.15 4.02 -4.55
N VAL A 8 -8.19 5.04 -5.41
CA VAL A 8 -9.44 5.44 -6.08
C VAL A 8 -9.83 4.41 -7.15
N GLN A 9 -8.85 3.75 -7.77
CA GLN A 9 -9.08 2.71 -8.77
C GLN A 9 -8.94 1.31 -8.16
N LYS A 10 -9.94 0.45 -8.41
CA LYS A 10 -10.05 -0.89 -7.82
C LYS A 10 -8.83 -1.80 -8.05
N ASP A 11 -8.18 -1.67 -9.20
CA ASP A 11 -7.13 -2.59 -9.64
C ASP A 11 -5.71 -2.02 -9.50
N ALA A 12 -5.56 -0.83 -8.91
CA ALA A 12 -4.26 -0.16 -8.79
C ALA A 12 -3.31 -0.89 -7.80
N THR A 13 -3.83 -1.62 -6.82
CA THR A 13 -3.02 -2.28 -5.79
C THR A 13 -1.94 -3.18 -6.39
N ARG A 14 -2.30 -4.07 -7.33
CA ARG A 14 -1.34 -5.05 -7.86
C ARG A 14 -0.16 -4.36 -8.55
N SER A 15 -0.45 -3.39 -9.42
CA SER A 15 0.59 -2.65 -10.13
C SER A 15 1.51 -1.90 -9.18
N VAL A 16 0.98 -1.37 -8.07
CA VAL A 16 1.77 -0.66 -7.06
C VAL A 16 2.68 -1.62 -6.30
N LEU A 17 2.16 -2.78 -5.87
CA LEU A 17 2.97 -3.76 -5.15
C LEU A 17 4.05 -4.39 -6.05
N ASP A 18 3.71 -4.70 -7.30
CA ASP A 18 4.68 -5.21 -8.29
C ASP A 18 5.82 -4.19 -8.51
N ARG A 19 5.49 -2.90 -8.56
CA ARG A 19 6.48 -1.83 -8.71
C ARG A 19 7.31 -1.63 -7.45
N LEU A 20 6.70 -1.67 -6.26
CA LEU A 20 7.42 -1.61 -4.99
C LEU A 20 8.45 -2.74 -4.87
N THR A 21 8.07 -3.97 -5.23
CA THR A 21 8.99 -5.11 -5.24
C THR A 21 10.10 -4.93 -6.27
N THR A 22 9.81 -4.36 -7.44
CA THR A 22 10.82 -4.07 -8.47
C THR A 22 11.81 -3.00 -8.01
N ASP A 23 11.33 -1.93 -7.38
CA ASP A 23 12.15 -0.77 -7.03
C ASP A 23 12.96 -0.98 -5.74
N LEU A 24 12.36 -1.66 -4.74
CA LEU A 24 12.95 -1.81 -3.40
C LEU A 24 13.29 -3.26 -3.02
N GLY A 25 12.90 -4.24 -3.83
CA GLY A 25 13.07 -5.66 -3.48
C GLY A 25 12.17 -6.14 -2.33
N LEU A 26 11.17 -5.36 -1.94
CA LEU A 26 10.31 -5.67 -0.80
C LEU A 26 9.16 -6.60 -1.20
N ALA A 27 9.09 -7.76 -0.55
CA ALA A 27 7.95 -8.64 -0.64
C ALA A 27 6.79 -8.09 0.19
N SER A 28 5.59 -8.19 -0.34
CA SER A 28 4.37 -7.80 0.36
C SER A 28 3.29 -8.86 0.19
N ARG A 29 2.44 -8.98 1.19
CA ARG A 29 1.29 -9.89 1.17
C ARG A 29 0.02 -9.10 1.40
N VAL A 30 -0.95 -9.24 0.50
CA VAL A 30 -2.30 -8.71 0.74
C VAL A 30 -3.00 -9.60 1.77
N THR A 31 -3.44 -9.00 2.88
CA THR A 31 -4.15 -9.68 3.98
C THR A 31 -5.63 -9.32 4.04
N GLY A 32 -6.04 -8.25 3.37
CA GLY A 32 -7.44 -7.86 3.29
C GLY A 32 -7.70 -6.81 2.22
N SER A 33 -8.96 -6.72 1.80
CA SER A 33 -9.43 -5.68 0.89
C SER A 33 -10.84 -5.28 1.27
N ARG A 34 -11.11 -3.98 1.29
CA ARG A 34 -12.46 -3.43 1.50
C ARG A 34 -12.67 -2.22 0.60
N THR A 35 -13.92 -1.91 0.29
CA THR A 35 -14.28 -0.64 -0.34
C THR A 35 -14.97 0.22 0.70
N THR A 36 -14.49 1.44 0.86
CA THR A 36 -15.10 2.48 1.70
C THR A 36 -15.47 3.68 0.82
N THR A 37 -16.09 4.69 1.41
CA THR A 37 -16.35 5.96 0.74
C THR A 37 -15.53 7.04 1.44
N MET A 38 -14.78 7.83 0.68
CA MET A 38 -14.25 9.12 1.16
C MET A 38 -15.10 10.21 0.52
N GLU A 39 -15.84 10.93 1.36
CA GLU A 39 -16.86 11.89 0.95
C GLU A 39 -17.93 11.25 0.05
N ILE A 40 -17.78 11.40 -1.27
CA ILE A 40 -18.72 10.90 -2.29
C ILE A 40 -18.07 9.90 -3.26
N PHE A 41 -16.77 9.62 -3.12
CA PHE A 41 -16.05 8.74 -4.03
C PHE A 41 -15.76 7.39 -3.38
N PRO A 42 -15.96 6.27 -4.10
CA PRO A 42 -15.52 4.97 -3.62
C PRO A 42 -13.99 4.95 -3.56
N VAL A 43 -13.47 4.45 -2.44
CA VAL A 43 -12.03 4.24 -2.22
C VAL A 43 -11.83 2.79 -1.83
N HIS A 44 -10.91 2.14 -2.52
CA HIS A 44 -10.50 0.77 -2.28
C HIS A 44 -9.33 0.79 -1.30
N VAL A 45 -9.52 0.14 -0.16
CA VAL A 45 -8.50 0.01 0.88
C VAL A 45 -7.99 -1.42 0.84
N THR A 46 -6.69 -1.57 0.60
CA THR A 46 -6.02 -2.86 0.63
C THR A 46 -5.10 -2.92 1.84
N THR A 47 -5.33 -3.89 2.72
CA THR A 47 -4.45 -4.16 3.85
C THR A 47 -3.32 -5.07 3.36
N VAL A 48 -2.09 -4.61 3.56
CA VAL A 48 -0.86 -5.30 3.16
C VAL A 48 0.05 -5.50 4.35
N GLU A 49 0.74 -6.62 4.37
CA GLU A 49 1.75 -6.96 5.36
C GLU A 49 3.12 -7.04 4.67
N PHE A 50 4.11 -6.41 5.29
CA PHE A 50 5.51 -6.47 4.91
C PHE A 50 6.28 -7.25 5.96
N ASP A 51 7.02 -8.26 5.53
CA ASP A 51 8.07 -8.87 6.34
C ASP A 51 9.37 -8.14 6.02
N ALA A 52 9.66 -7.11 6.82
CA ALA A 52 10.73 -6.15 6.57
C ALA A 52 11.22 -5.55 7.89
N ASP A 53 12.52 -5.24 7.97
CA ASP A 53 13.10 -4.52 9.11
C ASP A 53 12.69 -3.03 9.14
N ALA A 54 13.14 -2.29 10.16
CA ALA A 54 12.76 -0.89 10.35
C ALA A 54 13.23 0.04 9.22
N ASP A 55 14.40 -0.23 8.63
CA ASP A 55 14.95 0.57 7.54
C ASP A 55 14.16 0.34 6.26
N ALA A 56 13.85 -0.91 5.96
CA ALA A 56 13.01 -1.31 4.83
C ALA A 56 11.56 -0.78 4.97
N GLN A 57 11.01 -0.76 6.18
CA GLN A 57 9.71 -0.15 6.45
C GLN A 57 9.72 1.36 6.16
N THR A 58 10.78 2.07 6.57
CA THR A 58 10.95 3.50 6.32
C THR A 58 11.12 3.80 4.83
N ALA A 59 11.84 2.94 4.11
CA ALA A 59 11.98 3.05 2.65
C ALA A 59 10.63 2.85 1.94
N ALA A 60 9.82 1.89 2.38
CA ALA A 60 8.50 1.62 1.80
C ALA A 60 7.54 2.81 1.99
N THR A 61 7.44 3.37 3.20
CA THR A 61 6.56 4.52 3.47
C THR A 61 7.01 5.76 2.70
N SER A 62 8.31 6.05 2.66
CA SER A 62 8.85 7.14 1.85
C SER A 62 8.58 6.94 0.35
N TRP A 63 8.66 5.71 -0.14
CA TRP A 63 8.33 5.40 -1.54
C TRP A 63 6.84 5.59 -1.84
N PHE A 64 5.94 5.23 -0.92
CA PHE A 64 4.50 5.49 -1.07
C PHE A 64 4.21 6.99 -1.15
N ASP A 65 4.82 7.80 -0.27
CA ASP A 65 4.67 9.25 -0.27
C ASP A 65 5.17 9.86 -1.59
N ALA A 66 6.33 9.41 -2.09
CA ALA A 66 6.89 9.86 -3.36
C ALA A 66 6.02 9.54 -4.59
N HIS A 67 5.20 8.49 -4.50
CA HIS A 67 4.29 8.07 -5.58
C HIS A 67 2.83 8.50 -5.35
N GLY A 68 2.56 9.32 -4.33
CA GLY A 68 1.22 9.82 -4.02
C GLY A 68 0.24 8.73 -3.57
N ILE A 69 0.74 7.64 -2.99
CA ILE A 69 -0.07 6.56 -2.46
C ILE A 69 -0.40 6.88 -1.01
N HIS A 70 -1.68 7.09 -0.71
CA HIS A 70 -2.13 7.29 0.65
C HIS A 70 -2.06 5.98 1.44
N TRP A 71 -1.48 6.03 2.64
CA TRP A 71 -1.31 4.88 3.51
C TRP A 71 -1.55 5.22 4.99
N ILE A 72 -1.94 4.23 5.78
CA ILE A 72 -2.09 4.32 7.23
C ILE A 72 -1.49 3.07 7.88
N ALA A 73 -0.63 3.24 8.88
CA ALA A 73 -0.10 2.14 9.69
C ALA A 73 -1.16 1.61 10.67
N ARG A 74 -1.16 0.28 10.88
CA ARG A 74 -2.01 -0.42 11.84
C ARG A 74 -1.25 -0.86 13.08
#